data_AF-A0A392N682-F1
#
_entry.id   AF-A0A392N682-F1
#
_cell.length_a   1.000
_cell.length_b   1.000
_cell.length_c   1.000
_cell.angle_alpha   90.00
_cell.angle_beta   90.00
_cell.angle_gamma   90.00
#
_symmetry.space_group_name_H-M   'P 1'
#
loop_
_entity.id
_entity.type
_entity.pdbx_description
1 polymer ?
#
loop_
_entity_poly.entity_id
_entity_poly.type
_entity_poly.pdbx_seq_one_letter_code
_entity_poly.pdbx_strand_id
1 'polypeptide(L)'
;ICPDSILLFDSFFLVVIHYGSKIAQWRKLGYEKDPNHENFRKLLEAPELDAEQLVAERVPVPKIIRCDQHSSQARFLLAKLNPSVTQNSTYTDGSDIIFTDDLSLQVFLDQLQILAVQG
;
A
#
# COMPACT_ATOMS: atom_id res chain seq x y z
N ILE A 1 -4.02 5.36 0.85
CA ILE A 1 -2.56 5.26 1.10
C ILE A 1 -2.12 6.59 1.70
N CYS A 2 -1.22 6.60 2.68
CA CYS A 2 -0.81 7.82 3.38
C CYS A 2 0.67 8.16 3.10
N PRO A 3 1.02 9.46 2.90
CA PRO A 3 2.40 9.88 2.61
C PRO A 3 3.44 9.54 3.68
N ASP A 4 3.03 9.45 4.94
CA ASP A 4 3.88 9.30 6.13
C ASP A 4 3.86 7.89 6.73
N SER A 5 3.35 6.91 5.98
CA SER A 5 3.24 5.52 6.41
C SER A 5 4.02 4.57 5.49
N ILE A 6 4.44 3.43 6.04
CA ILE A 6 4.96 2.30 5.26
C ILE A 6 3.92 1.19 5.34
N LEU A 7 3.60 0.59 4.20
CA LEU A 7 2.67 -0.53 4.11
C LEU A 7 3.44 -1.79 3.72
N LEU A 8 3.20 -2.88 4.46
CA LEU A 8 3.57 -4.23 4.06
C LEU A 8 2.30 -4.92 3.57
N PHE A 9 2.23 -5.19 2.27
CA PHE A 9 1.10 -5.86 1.64
C PHE A 9 1.51 -7.24 1.15
N ASP A 10 0.63 -8.21 1.38
CA ASP A 10 0.90 -9.60 1.09
C ASP A 10 -0.28 -10.23 0.34
N SER A 11 -0.01 -10.68 -0.88
CA SER A 11 -0.97 -11.36 -1.76
C SER A 11 -0.58 -12.81 -2.03
N PHE A 12 0.11 -13.43 -1.07
CA PHE A 12 0.69 -14.76 -1.14
C PHE A 12 1.86 -14.89 -2.12
N PHE A 13 1.68 -14.57 -3.40
CA PHE A 13 2.71 -14.66 -4.45
C PHE A 13 3.60 -13.42 -4.56
N LEU A 14 3.10 -12.27 -4.09
CA LEU A 14 3.82 -11.00 -4.04
C LEU A 14 3.75 -10.44 -2.63
N VAL A 15 4.89 -10.03 -2.10
CA VAL A 15 5.03 -9.24 -0.87
C VAL A 15 5.52 -7.86 -1.29
N VAL A 16 4.74 -6.81 -1.01
CA VAL A 16 5.01 -5.43 -1.43
C VAL A 16 5.27 -4.57 -0.20
N ILE A 17 6.45 -3.98 -0.12
CA ILE A 17 6.78 -2.92 0.82
C ILE A 17 6.61 -1.59 0.09
N HIS A 18 5.61 -0.82 0.50
CA HIS A 18 5.27 0.47 -0.10
C HIS A 18 5.59 1.62 0.86
N TYR A 19 6.54 2.48 0.48
CA TYR A 19 6.90 3.67 1.24
C TYR A 19 6.08 4.87 0.79
N GLY A 20 5.36 5.51 1.71
CA GLY A 20 4.70 6.80 1.45
C GLY A 20 5.69 7.88 0.99
N SER A 21 5.23 8.87 0.25
CA SER A 21 6.07 9.89 -0.39
C SER A 21 6.93 10.69 0.60
N LYS A 22 6.43 10.99 1.81
CA LYS A 22 7.17 11.68 2.87
C LYS A 22 8.27 10.77 3.45
N ILE A 23 7.97 9.49 3.66
CA ILE A 23 8.96 8.49 4.11
C ILE A 23 10.07 8.33 3.06
N ALA A 24 9.69 8.20 1.79
CA ALA A 24 10.64 8.09 0.68
C ALA A 24 11.53 9.34 0.59
N GLN A 25 10.97 10.54 0.80
CA GLN A 25 11.73 11.78 0.84
C GLN A 25 12.75 11.80 1.98
N TRP A 26 12.37 11.44 3.20
CA TRP A 26 13.29 11.37 4.34
C TRP A 26 14.41 10.36 4.14
N ARG A 27 14.09 9.19 3.56
CA ARG A 27 15.09 8.19 3.18
C ARG A 27 16.06 8.72 2.11
N LYS A 28 15.56 9.46 1.13
CA LYS A 28 16.41 10.10 0.09
C LYS A 28 17.35 11.15 0.69
N LEU A 29 16.91 11.87 1.72
CA LEU A 29 17.74 12.81 2.47
C LEU A 29 18.73 12.12 3.41
N GLY A 30 18.64 10.81 3.58
CA GLY A 30 19.57 10.01 4.38
C GLY A 30 19.37 10.16 5.89
N TYR A 31 18.18 10.54 6.35
CA TYR A 31 17.90 10.72 7.78
C TYR A 31 18.12 9.43 8.57
N GLU A 32 17.94 8.26 7.96
CA GLU A 32 18.18 6.97 8.60
C GLU A 32 19.66 6.72 9.00
N LYS A 33 20.58 7.49 8.42
CA LYS A 33 22.02 7.39 8.69
C LYS A 33 22.46 8.27 9.85
N ASP A 34 21.63 9.23 10.25
CA ASP A 34 21.90 10.10 11.38
C ASP A 34 21.56 9.37 12.69
N PRO A 35 22.52 9.22 13.63
CA PRO A 35 22.26 8.62 14.94
C PRO A 35 21.11 9.29 15.71
N ASN A 36 20.84 10.57 15.46
CA ASN A 36 19.74 11.30 16.12
C ASN A 36 18.34 10.88 15.62
N HIS A 37 18.27 10.18 14.48
CA HIS A 37 17.04 9.72 13.86
C HIS A 37 16.90 8.18 13.90
N GLU A 38 17.37 7.55 14.98
CA GLU A 38 17.32 6.08 15.14
C GLU A 38 15.90 5.50 14.98
N ASN A 39 14.87 6.23 15.42
CA ASN A 39 13.48 5.81 15.27
C ASN A 39 13.07 5.69 13.79
N PHE A 40 13.57 6.58 12.92
CA PHE A 40 13.29 6.51 11.49
C PHE A 40 13.99 5.31 10.84
N ARG A 41 15.23 5.02 11.25
CA ARG A 41 15.93 3.80 10.82
C ARG A 41 15.16 2.54 11.22
N LYS A 42 14.72 2.44 12.49
CA LYS A 42 13.89 1.32 12.98
C LYS A 42 12.57 1.18 12.22
N LEU A 43 11.93 2.31 11.88
CA LEU A 43 10.71 2.33 11.08
C LEU A 43 10.93 1.72 9.68
N LEU A 44 12.08 1.98 9.04
CA LEU A 44 12.42 1.40 7.75
C LEU A 44 12.80 -0.09 7.84
N GLU A 45 13.43 -0.51 8.93
CA GLU A 45 13.88 -1.90 9.17
C GLU A 45 12.71 -2.85 9.47
N ALA A 46 11.71 -2.40 10.23
CA ALA A 46 10.57 -3.23 10.64
C ALA A 46 9.86 -3.98 9.48
N PRO A 47 9.40 -3.33 8.40
CA PRO A 47 8.71 -4.02 7.31
C PRO A 47 9.63 -4.95 6.50
N GLU A 48 10.95 -4.73 6.51
CA GLU A 48 11.92 -5.61 5.84
C GLU A 48 12.06 -6.93 6.60
N LEU A 49 12.19 -6.87 7.93
CA LEU A 49 12.25 -8.05 8.80
C LEU A 49 10.97 -8.88 8.69
N ASP A 50 9.81 -8.23 8.77
CA ASP A 50 8.51 -8.90 8.65
C ASP A 50 8.35 -9.56 7.27
N ALA A 51 8.79 -8.90 6.19
CA ALA A 51 8.75 -9.47 4.84
C ALA A 51 9.67 -10.70 4.72
N GLU A 52 10.90 -10.64 5.23
CA GLU A 52 11.84 -11.77 5.21
C GLU A 52 11.28 -12.98 5.96
N GLN A 53 10.69 -12.76 7.14
CA GLN A 53 10.04 -13.83 7.91
C GLN A 53 8.88 -14.46 7.14
N LEU A 54 8.00 -13.65 6.53
CA LEU A 54 6.89 -14.14 5.71
C LEU A 54 7.35 -14.98 4.52
N VAL A 55 8.44 -14.59 3.87
CA VAL A 55 8.97 -15.26 2.68
C VAL A 55 9.67 -16.58 3.04
N ALA A 56 10.34 -16.65 4.19
CA ALA A 56 11.13 -17.81 4.60
C ALA A 56 10.30 -19.10 4.76
N GLU A 57 9.04 -18.99 5.17
CA GLU A 57 8.17 -20.14 5.46
C GLU A 57 7.32 -20.58 4.25
N ARG A 58 7.45 -19.92 3.09
CA ARG A 58 6.52 -20.09 1.96
C ARG A 58 7.03 -20.94 0.81
N VAL A 59 6.11 -21.73 0.25
CA VAL A 59 6.29 -22.50 -0.98
C VAL A 59 5.05 -22.32 -1.88
N PRO A 60 5.20 -21.78 -3.11
CA PRO A 60 6.44 -21.25 -3.71
C PRO A 60 6.90 -19.94 -3.06
N VAL A 61 8.19 -19.63 -3.19
CA VAL A 61 8.79 -18.40 -2.65
C VAL A 61 8.15 -17.17 -3.33
N PRO A 62 7.55 -16.24 -2.58
CA PRO A 62 6.98 -15.03 -3.16
C PRO A 62 8.03 -14.06 -3.67
N LYS A 63 7.64 -13.23 -4.64
CA LYS A 63 8.47 -12.11 -5.08
C LYS A 63 8.28 -10.91 -4.15
N ILE A 64 9.39 -10.41 -3.60
CA ILE A 64 9.40 -9.17 -2.83
C ILE A 64 9.53 -7.97 -3.78
N ILE A 65 8.66 -6.97 -3.59
CA ILE A 65 8.64 -5.71 -4.33
C ILE A 65 8.79 -4.58 -3.33
N ARG A 66 9.77 -3.70 -3.55
CA ARG A 66 9.97 -2.47 -2.77
C ARG A 66 9.69 -1.29 -3.67
N CYS A 67 8.82 -0.39 -3.26
CA CYS A 67 8.40 0.72 -4.11
C CYS A 67 8.01 1.95 -3.28
N ASP A 68 8.23 3.12 -3.87
CA ASP A 68 7.79 4.39 -3.30
C ASP A 68 6.44 4.78 -3.91
N GLN A 69 5.66 5.56 -3.18
CA GLN A 69 4.42 6.15 -3.68
C GLN A 69 4.68 6.87 -5.01
N HIS A 70 3.81 6.64 -5.99
CA HIS A 70 3.91 7.13 -7.37
C HIS A 70 5.07 6.57 -8.22
N SER A 71 5.84 5.59 -7.73
CA SER A 71 6.80 4.85 -8.56
C SER A 71 6.12 3.78 -9.42
N SER A 72 6.79 3.32 -10.47
CA SER A 72 6.22 2.34 -11.41
C SER A 72 5.81 1.01 -10.76
N GLN A 73 6.53 0.56 -9.74
CA GLN A 73 6.25 -0.68 -9.03
C GLN A 73 5.11 -0.53 -8.01
N ALA A 74 4.71 0.69 -7.63
CA ALA A 74 3.58 0.92 -6.72
C ALA A 74 2.25 0.38 -7.25
N ARG A 75 2.13 0.21 -8.58
CA ARG A 75 0.97 -0.40 -9.23
C ARG A 75 0.63 -1.82 -8.72
N PHE A 76 1.61 -2.57 -8.22
CA PHE A 76 1.37 -3.89 -7.65
C PHE A 76 0.51 -3.85 -6.38
N LEU A 77 0.62 -2.76 -5.61
CA LEU A 77 -0.29 -2.48 -4.50
C LEU A 77 -1.60 -1.89 -5.02
N LEU A 78 -1.54 -0.84 -5.86
CA LEU A 78 -2.73 -0.10 -6.29
C LEU A 78 -3.78 -0.99 -6.97
N ALA A 79 -3.35 -1.96 -7.78
CA ALA A 79 -4.23 -2.90 -8.46
C ALA A 79 -4.92 -3.91 -7.52
N LYS A 80 -4.61 -3.91 -6.23
CA LYS A 80 -5.19 -4.80 -5.20
C LYS A 80 -6.03 -4.04 -4.17
N LEU A 81 -6.02 -2.71 -4.21
CA LEU A 81 -6.78 -1.89 -3.28
C LEU A 81 -8.22 -1.74 -3.75
N ASN A 82 -9.11 -1.60 -2.77
CA ASN A 82 -10.48 -1.17 -3.03
C ASN A 82 -10.48 0.28 -3.56
N PRO A 83 -11.10 0.56 -4.73
CA PRO A 83 -11.13 1.90 -5.30
C PRO A 83 -12.19 2.79 -4.62
N SER A 84 -12.01 3.08 -3.32
CA SER A 84 -12.92 3.97 -2.56
C SER A 84 -12.88 5.42 -3.06
N VAL A 85 -11.77 5.84 -3.67
CA VAL A 85 -11.58 7.16 -4.27
C VAL A 85 -10.97 6.95 -5.67
N THR A 86 -11.69 7.39 -6.69
CA THR A 86 -11.29 7.28 -8.11
C THR A 86 -11.28 8.66 -8.76
N GLN A 87 -10.92 8.71 -10.05
CA GLN A 87 -10.97 9.91 -10.89
C GLN A 87 -12.37 10.55 -10.98
N ASN A 88 -13.43 9.79 -10.67
CA ASN A 88 -14.81 10.27 -10.69
C ASN A 88 -15.29 10.77 -9.33
N SER A 89 -14.53 10.54 -8.26
CA SER A 89 -14.85 11.02 -6.92
C SER A 89 -14.63 12.55 -6.84
N THR A 90 -15.39 13.22 -5.97
CA THR A 90 -15.05 14.60 -5.59
C THR A 90 -13.69 14.60 -4.93
N TYR A 91 -12.70 15.23 -5.59
CA TYR A 91 -11.33 15.24 -5.10
C TYR A 91 -11.27 15.90 -3.72
N THR A 92 -10.82 15.14 -2.73
CA THR A 92 -10.45 15.66 -1.41
C THR A 92 -8.94 15.78 -1.36
N ASP A 93 -8.45 16.94 -0.92
CA ASP A 93 -7.03 17.22 -0.92
C ASP A 93 -6.27 16.20 -0.06
N GLY A 94 -5.17 15.66 -0.62
CA GLY A 94 -4.36 14.62 0.01
C GLY A 94 -4.86 13.17 -0.13
N SER A 95 -5.96 12.91 -0.84
CA SER A 95 -6.39 11.54 -1.14
C SER A 95 -5.62 10.92 -2.31
N ASP A 96 -5.06 9.73 -2.10
CA ASP A 96 -4.51 8.93 -3.22
C ASP A 96 -5.66 8.39 -4.08
N ILE A 97 -5.67 8.78 -5.35
CA ILE A 97 -6.65 8.35 -6.34
C ILE A 97 -6.20 7.03 -6.98
N ILE A 98 -7.11 6.06 -7.04
CA ILE A 98 -6.92 4.84 -7.82
C ILE A 98 -7.63 5.03 -9.16
N PHE A 99 -6.85 5.05 -10.25
CA PHE A 99 -7.38 5.17 -11.61
C PHE A 99 -7.92 3.82 -12.08
N THR A 100 -9.24 3.64 -11.97
CA THR A 100 -9.96 2.46 -12.46
C THR A 100 -11.45 2.79 -12.63
N ASP A 101 -12.15 2.01 -13.45
CA ASP A 101 -13.61 2.03 -13.58
C ASP A 101 -14.27 0.88 -12.77
N ASP A 102 -13.47 0.11 -12.01
CA ASP A 102 -13.98 -0.94 -11.13
C ASP A 102 -14.88 -0.39 -10.02
N LEU A 103 -15.86 -1.20 -9.60
CA LEU A 103 -16.74 -0.86 -8.49
C LEU A 103 -15.97 -0.87 -7.17
N SER A 104 -16.23 0.12 -6.32
CA SER A 104 -15.79 0.07 -4.93
C SER A 104 -16.63 -0.95 -4.16
N LEU A 105 -16.06 -1.49 -3.08
CA LEU A 105 -16.73 -2.38 -2.15
C LEU A 105 -18.02 -1.76 -1.60
N GLN A 106 -18.05 -0.44 -1.38
CA GLN A 106 -19.26 0.24 -0.92
C GLN A 106 -20.39 0.11 -1.93
N VAL A 107 -20.13 0.43 -3.21
CA VAL A 107 -21.13 0.33 -4.27
C VAL A 107 -21.59 -1.12 -4.44
N PHE A 108 -20.66 -2.08 -4.35
CA PHE A 108 -20.99 -3.50 -4.37
C PHE A 108 -21.94 -3.90 -3.23
N LEU A 109 -21.64 -3.48 -2.00
CA LEU A 109 -22.47 -3.78 -0.83
C LEU A 109 -23.85 -3.12 -0.92
N ASP A 110 -23.95 -1.89 -1.40
CA ASP A 110 -25.23 -1.19 -1.57
C ASP A 110 -26.14 -1.95 -2.55
N GLN A 111 -25.59 -2.40 -3.68
CA GLN A 111 -26.33 -3.20 -4.66
C GLN A 111 -26.72 -4.57 -4.10
N LEU A 112 -25.80 -5.23 -3.39
CA LEU A 112 -26.05 -6.52 -2.75
C LEU A 112 -27.19 -6.43 -1.72
N GLN A 113 -27.21 -5.37 -0.90
CA GLN A 113 -28.24 -5.15 0.11
C GLN A 113 -29.63 -4.99 -0.52
N ILE A 114 -29.74 -4.21 -1.61
CA ILE A 114 -30.99 -4.03 -2.34
C ILE A 114 -31.51 -5.37 -2.86
N LEU A 115 -30.66 -6.17 -3.50
CA LEU A 115 -31.05 -7.46 -4.07
C LEU A 115 -31.42 -8.50 -3.01
N ALA A 116 -30.72 -8.49 -1.86
CA ALA A 116 -30.95 -9.45 -0.78
C ALA A 116 -32.34 -9.31 -0.11
N VAL A 117 -32.97 -8.13 -0.19
CA VAL A 117 -34.28 -7.85 0.44
C VAL A 117 -35.44 -7.78 -0.56
N GLN A 118 -35.20 -8.11 -1.84
CA GLN A 118 -36.22 -8.13 -2.89
C GLN A 118 -37.01 -9.46 -2.97
N GLY A 119 -36.78 -10.38 -2.03
CA GLY A 119 -37.51 -11.65 -1.90
C GLY A 119 -38.79 -11.54 -1.07
#